data_AF-A0A2S6FHI3-F1
#
_entry.id   AF-A0A2S6FHI3-F1
#
_cell.length_a   1.000
_cell.length_b   1.000
_cell.length_c   1.000
_cell.angle_alpha   90.00
_cell.angle_beta   90.00
_cell.angle_gamma   90.00
#
_symmetry.space_group_name_H-M   'P 1'
#
loop_
_entity.id
_entity.type
_entity.pdbx_description
1 polymer ?
#
loop_
_entity_poly.entity_id
_entity_poly.type
_entity_poly.pdbx_seq_one_letter_code
_entity_poly.pdbx_strand_id
1 'polypeptide(L)'
;MSAPCAFPFAGLHVGCHLKTPKTYQYRQYKPHYSCSNMTTPNQVKEHIMISKTLAASAVLLSVFTANAMAATAMCPPTASIEQKKEEPGYSYSAPGPNGRVWVGENPYADEGDLKTFVFDGAFYRTVSSEGNTDVVSCDYVGDDLYAGARMTLYSFREWAPVKGTKWEAQPTAEKTGTFNKANSVELCNSKLEKECAFNYRVLAMPPAGH
;
A
#
# COMPACT_ATOMS: atom_id res chain seq x y z
N MET A 1 23.02 -18.03 44.03
CA MET A 1 22.22 -18.91 44.91
C MET A 1 20.84 -18.29 45.12
N SER A 2 19.88 -19.08 45.55
CA SER A 2 18.44 -18.91 45.29
C SER A 2 17.68 -17.89 46.16
N ALA A 3 16.60 -17.35 45.58
CA ALA A 3 15.25 -17.09 46.13
C ALA A 3 15.06 -16.32 47.46
N PRO A 4 14.03 -15.46 47.50
CA PRO A 4 12.76 -15.78 48.20
C PRO A 4 11.52 -15.39 47.34
N CYS A 5 10.24 -15.66 47.63
CA CYS A 5 9.54 -16.61 48.51
C CYS A 5 8.09 -16.82 47.99
N ALA A 6 7.32 -17.71 48.62
CA ALA A 6 6.03 -18.27 48.17
C ALA A 6 4.75 -17.40 48.31
N PHE A 7 3.86 -17.48 47.29
CA PHE A 7 2.39 -17.76 47.30
C PHE A 7 1.37 -16.96 48.19
N PRO A 8 0.02 -17.04 47.95
CA PRO A 8 -0.78 -17.17 46.71
C PRO A 8 -2.04 -16.23 46.66
N PHE A 9 -2.97 -16.52 45.74
CA PHE A 9 -4.38 -16.06 45.59
C PHE A 9 -4.75 -14.84 44.71
N ALA A 10 -6.00 -14.90 44.24
CA ALA A 10 -6.54 -14.18 43.09
C ALA A 10 -7.31 -12.90 43.47
N GLY A 11 -7.45 -11.98 42.52
CA GLY A 11 -8.36 -10.83 42.63
C GLY A 11 -8.35 -9.96 41.37
N LEU A 12 -9.53 -9.73 40.80
CA LEU A 12 -9.76 -8.65 39.82
C LEU A 12 -9.35 -7.30 40.44
N HIS A 13 -8.64 -6.44 39.71
CA HIS A 13 -9.25 -5.18 39.26
C HIS A 13 -8.45 -4.42 38.18
N VAL A 14 -9.23 -3.64 37.42
CA VAL A 14 -8.80 -2.70 36.38
C VAL A 14 -8.17 -1.45 37.01
N GLY A 15 -7.16 -0.87 36.38
CA GLY A 15 -6.66 0.44 36.78
C GLY A 15 -5.50 1.01 35.95
N CYS A 16 -5.81 1.74 34.88
CA CYS A 16 -4.92 2.78 34.35
C CYS A 16 -5.63 4.14 34.45
N HIS A 17 -5.05 5.03 35.25
CA HIS A 17 -5.50 6.40 35.44
C HIS A 17 -4.98 7.31 34.31
N LEU A 18 -5.80 8.25 33.85
CA LEU A 18 -5.36 9.59 33.48
C LEU A 18 -6.50 10.61 33.67
N LYS A 19 -6.14 11.87 33.92
CA LYS A 19 -6.98 12.88 34.61
C LYS A 19 -7.55 13.96 33.67
N THR A 20 -8.41 14.80 34.27
CA THR A 20 -8.74 16.22 33.93
C THR A 20 -10.06 16.43 33.12
N PRO A 21 -10.68 17.64 33.11
CA PRO A 21 -11.83 17.85 34.01
C PRO A 21 -13.05 18.65 33.44
N LYS A 22 -14.14 18.65 34.24
CA LYS A 22 -15.21 19.68 34.32
C LYS A 22 -16.06 20.02 33.07
N THR A 23 -17.19 19.31 32.98
CA THR A 23 -18.57 19.86 32.93
C THR A 23 -18.85 21.18 32.18
N TYR A 24 -19.67 21.09 31.12
CA TYR A 24 -20.62 22.13 30.73
C TYR A 24 -22.04 21.54 30.58
N GLN A 25 -23.05 22.29 30.98
CA GLN A 25 -24.45 21.85 31.13
C GLN A 25 -25.23 21.87 29.81
N TYR A 26 -26.00 20.83 29.54
CA TYR A 26 -26.92 20.74 28.39
C TYR A 26 -28.30 21.30 28.78
N ARG A 27 -28.79 22.34 28.08
CA ARG A 27 -30.16 22.86 28.27
C ARG A 27 -31.05 22.43 27.11
N GLN A 28 -32.14 21.72 27.41
CA GLN A 28 -33.09 21.26 26.39
C GLN A 28 -33.90 22.41 25.78
N TYR A 29 -34.29 22.26 24.51
CA TYR A 29 -35.40 23.00 23.90
C TYR A 29 -36.21 22.09 22.96
N LYS A 30 -37.52 21.99 23.20
CA LYS A 30 -38.50 21.41 22.26
C LYS A 30 -39.08 22.51 21.37
N PRO A 31 -39.26 22.27 20.07
CA PRO A 31 -40.29 22.95 19.28
C PRO A 31 -41.62 22.16 19.33
N HIS A 32 -42.73 22.87 19.44
CA HIS A 32 -44.07 22.31 19.23
C HIS A 32 -44.40 22.26 17.74
N TYR A 33 -45.11 21.21 17.33
CA TYR A 33 -45.80 21.18 16.04
C TYR A 33 -47.19 21.83 16.19
N SER A 34 -47.61 22.60 15.19
CA SER A 34 -48.99 23.04 15.03
C SER A 34 -49.34 23.05 13.54
N CYS A 35 -50.46 22.40 13.19
CA CYS A 35 -50.98 22.37 11.83
C CYS A 35 -52.18 23.32 11.72
N SER A 36 -52.35 23.97 10.56
CA SER A 36 -53.60 24.61 10.18
C SER A 36 -53.74 24.58 8.66
N ASN A 37 -54.94 24.22 8.19
CA ASN A 37 -55.22 23.94 6.79
C ASN A 37 -55.78 25.15 6.04
N MET A 38 -55.82 24.98 4.71
CA MET A 38 -56.24 25.92 3.66
C MET A 38 -57.57 26.65 3.89
N THR A 39 -57.64 27.89 3.42
CA THR A 39 -58.85 28.47 2.80
C THR A 39 -58.46 29.42 1.65
N THR A 40 -59.08 29.26 0.49
CA THR A 40 -59.13 30.20 -0.64
C THR A 40 -60.62 30.52 -0.93
N PRO A 41 -61.02 31.40 -1.87
CA PRO A 41 -60.32 32.48 -2.58
C PRO A 41 -61.03 33.87 -2.45
N ASN A 42 -60.42 34.97 -2.92
CA ASN A 42 -61.01 35.85 -3.97
C ASN A 42 -60.27 37.19 -4.19
N GLN A 43 -59.74 37.32 -5.41
CA GLN A 43 -59.79 38.48 -6.32
C GLN A 43 -60.13 39.88 -5.76
N VAL A 44 -59.16 40.81 -5.84
CA VAL A 44 -59.40 42.17 -6.36
C VAL A 44 -58.28 42.53 -7.33
N LYS A 45 -58.68 43.15 -8.44
CA LYS A 45 -57.86 43.58 -9.59
C LYS A 45 -56.75 44.57 -9.21
N GLU A 46 -55.64 44.69 -9.95
CA GLU A 46 -55.30 44.01 -11.22
C GLU A 46 -53.89 43.34 -11.12
N HIS A 47 -52.73 43.76 -11.64
CA HIS A 47 -52.38 44.80 -12.63
C HIS A 47 -51.07 44.46 -13.37
N ILE A 48 -50.59 45.41 -14.19
CA ILE A 48 -49.60 45.24 -15.25
C ILE A 48 -48.22 45.79 -14.85
N MET A 49 -47.20 44.93 -14.82
CA MET A 49 -46.06 45.06 -15.76
C MET A 49 -45.21 43.78 -15.80
N ILE A 50 -45.04 43.24 -17.01
CA ILE A 50 -44.28 42.02 -17.28
C ILE A 50 -42.79 42.37 -17.34
N SER A 51 -42.03 41.98 -16.32
CA SER A 51 -40.56 42.06 -16.29
C SER A 51 -39.96 40.65 -16.37
N LYS A 52 -39.34 40.33 -17.50
CA LYS A 52 -38.80 39.00 -17.81
C LYS A 52 -37.52 38.72 -17.01
N THR A 53 -37.46 37.62 -16.28
CA THR A 53 -36.28 36.72 -16.22
C THR A 53 -36.61 35.41 -15.48
N LEU A 54 -36.75 34.31 -16.21
CA LEU A 54 -36.65 32.97 -15.64
C LEU A 54 -35.17 32.58 -15.58
N ALA A 55 -34.56 32.67 -14.40
CA ALA A 55 -33.21 32.16 -14.15
C ALA A 55 -33.31 30.73 -13.58
N ALA A 56 -33.37 29.73 -14.46
CA ALA A 56 -33.28 28.32 -14.08
C ALA A 56 -31.81 27.94 -13.86
N SER A 57 -31.33 28.07 -12.62
CA SER A 57 -29.96 27.69 -12.23
C SER A 57 -29.78 26.17 -12.18
N ALA A 58 -29.50 25.55 -13.32
CA ALA A 58 -29.08 24.16 -13.40
C ALA A 58 -27.63 24.01 -12.89
N VAL A 59 -27.46 23.60 -11.63
CA VAL A 59 -26.15 23.25 -11.08
C VAL A 59 -25.72 21.88 -11.62
N LEU A 60 -24.91 21.88 -12.68
CA LEU A 60 -24.24 20.68 -13.16
C LEU A 60 -23.11 20.29 -12.18
N LEU A 61 -23.43 19.40 -11.25
CA LEU A 61 -22.42 18.71 -10.43
C LEU A 61 -21.62 17.72 -11.30
N SER A 62 -20.57 18.24 -11.94
CA SER A 62 -19.58 17.40 -12.63
C SER A 62 -18.81 16.56 -11.61
N VAL A 63 -19.25 15.31 -11.41
CA VAL A 63 -18.53 14.33 -10.60
C VAL A 63 -17.24 13.97 -11.32
N PHE A 64 -16.12 14.54 -10.90
CA PHE A 64 -14.79 14.07 -11.29
C PHE A 64 -14.55 12.71 -10.64
N THR A 65 -15.03 11.62 -11.26
CA THR A 65 -14.53 10.28 -10.97
C THR A 65 -13.10 10.20 -11.44
N ALA A 66 -12.16 10.54 -10.54
CA ALA A 66 -10.74 10.36 -10.78
C ALA A 66 -10.45 8.86 -10.84
N ASN A 67 -10.50 8.31 -12.05
CA ASN A 67 -10.10 6.95 -12.34
C ASN A 67 -8.59 6.87 -12.06
N ALA A 68 -8.22 6.44 -10.86
CA ALA A 68 -6.83 6.20 -10.50
C ALA A 68 -6.27 5.13 -11.45
N MET A 69 -5.51 5.58 -12.45
CA MET A 69 -4.78 4.71 -13.35
C MET A 69 -3.77 3.93 -12.52
N ALA A 70 -3.73 2.62 -12.68
CA ALA A 70 -2.71 1.82 -12.02
C ALA A 70 -1.34 2.24 -12.59
N ALA A 71 -0.39 2.54 -11.70
CA ALA A 71 0.97 2.84 -12.08
C ALA A 71 1.70 1.54 -12.39
N THR A 72 2.56 1.55 -13.41
CA THR A 72 3.34 0.39 -13.82
C THR A 72 4.76 0.47 -13.26
N ALA A 73 5.29 -0.68 -12.85
CA ALA A 73 6.64 -0.90 -12.38
C ALA A 73 7.27 -2.08 -13.11
N MET A 74 8.61 -2.14 -13.07
CA MET A 74 9.42 -3.26 -13.55
C MET A 74 10.66 -3.38 -12.68
N CYS A 75 11.31 -4.54 -12.73
CA CYS A 75 12.60 -4.75 -12.10
C CYS A 75 13.64 -3.71 -12.60
N PRO A 76 14.54 -3.21 -11.74
CA PRO A 76 15.50 -2.18 -12.12
C PRO A 76 16.52 -2.75 -13.12
N PRO A 77 16.81 -2.09 -14.25
CA PRO A 77 17.89 -2.54 -15.12
C PRO A 77 19.22 -2.48 -14.34
N THR A 78 20.12 -3.44 -14.57
CA THR A 78 21.35 -3.58 -13.77
C THR A 78 22.23 -2.33 -13.76
N ALA A 79 22.27 -1.59 -14.87
CA ALA A 79 22.95 -0.29 -14.99
C ALA A 79 22.37 0.84 -14.12
N SER A 80 21.24 0.62 -13.43
CA SER A 80 20.63 1.55 -12.47
C SER A 80 20.72 1.09 -11.02
N ILE A 81 21.29 -0.09 -10.78
CA ILE A 81 21.58 -0.61 -9.45
C ILE A 81 22.93 -0.01 -9.00
N GLU A 82 22.99 0.44 -7.75
CA GLU A 82 24.20 0.87 -7.07
C GLU A 82 24.59 -0.17 -6.02
N GLN A 83 25.87 -0.56 -5.98
CA GLN A 83 26.45 -1.45 -4.97
C GLN A 83 27.18 -0.62 -3.90
N LYS A 84 26.97 -0.93 -2.62
CA LYS A 84 27.59 -0.24 -1.48
C LYS A 84 28.09 -1.25 -0.44
N LYS A 85 29.32 -1.07 0.05
CA LYS A 85 29.90 -1.96 1.07
C LYS A 85 29.11 -1.87 2.38
N GLU A 86 28.70 -3.02 2.91
CA GLU A 86 27.91 -3.13 4.14
C GLU A 86 28.21 -4.47 4.82
N GLU A 87 28.90 -4.42 5.96
CA GLU A 87 29.45 -5.62 6.61
C GLU A 87 28.36 -6.64 6.99
N PRO A 88 28.51 -7.94 6.65
CA PRO A 88 29.74 -8.57 6.14
C PRO A 88 29.97 -8.53 4.61
N GLY A 89 29.00 -8.07 3.80
CA GLY A 89 29.04 -8.13 2.33
C GLY A 89 28.76 -6.77 1.67
N TYR A 90 27.69 -6.71 0.88
CA TYR A 90 27.22 -5.50 0.19
C TYR A 90 25.70 -5.35 0.25
N SER A 91 25.26 -4.10 0.29
CA SER A 91 23.89 -3.70 -0.02
C SER A 91 23.79 -3.12 -1.42
N TYR A 92 22.59 -3.18 -1.97
CA TYR A 92 22.24 -2.78 -3.33
C TYR A 92 21.00 -1.90 -3.28
N SER A 93 20.99 -0.82 -4.06
CA SER A 93 19.81 0.04 -4.20
C SER A 93 19.57 0.46 -5.65
N ALA A 94 18.33 0.70 -6.04
CA ALA A 94 18.01 1.28 -7.35
C ALA A 94 16.75 2.16 -7.29
N PRO A 95 16.62 3.18 -8.16
CA PRO A 95 15.42 4.01 -8.24
C PRO A 95 14.16 3.17 -8.53
N GLY A 96 13.18 3.26 -7.62
CA GLY A 96 11.86 2.67 -7.79
C GLY A 96 10.81 3.69 -8.25
N PRO A 97 9.60 3.23 -8.59
CA PRO A 97 8.55 4.10 -9.09
C PRO A 97 8.02 5.02 -7.97
N ASN A 98 7.57 6.22 -8.33
CA ASN A 98 7.05 7.24 -7.39
C ASN A 98 7.99 7.54 -6.19
N GLY A 99 9.31 7.51 -6.40
CA GLY A 99 10.30 7.79 -5.36
C GLY A 99 10.42 6.69 -4.30
N ARG A 100 9.91 5.48 -4.58
CA ARG A 100 10.31 4.27 -3.85
C ARG A 100 11.73 3.87 -4.26
N VAL A 101 12.32 2.94 -3.53
CA VAL A 101 13.65 2.39 -3.78
C VAL A 101 13.53 0.87 -3.82
N TRP A 102 14.18 0.24 -4.81
CA TRP A 102 14.46 -1.19 -4.79
C TRP A 102 15.66 -1.44 -3.89
N VAL A 103 15.56 -2.37 -2.95
CA VAL A 103 16.65 -2.68 -2.01
C VAL A 103 17.01 -4.16 -2.06
N GLY A 104 18.29 -4.48 -1.94
CA GLY A 104 18.79 -5.84 -1.86
C GLY A 104 20.06 -5.91 -1.03
N GLU A 105 20.38 -7.09 -0.52
CA GLU A 105 21.57 -7.34 0.30
C GLU A 105 22.17 -8.68 -0.11
N ASN A 106 23.50 -8.79 -0.08
CA ASN A 106 24.20 -10.06 -0.17
C ASN A 106 25.42 -10.04 0.78
N PRO A 107 25.39 -10.82 1.90
CA PRO A 107 26.48 -10.89 2.86
C PRO A 107 27.74 -11.63 2.34
N TYR A 108 27.67 -12.24 1.15
CA TYR A 108 28.74 -13.00 0.51
C TYR A 108 29.24 -12.39 -0.81
N ALA A 109 28.72 -11.23 -1.22
CA ALA A 109 29.17 -10.55 -2.42
C ALA A 109 30.53 -9.86 -2.21
N ASP A 110 31.27 -9.72 -3.32
CA ASP A 110 32.55 -9.04 -3.40
C ASP A 110 32.46 -7.71 -4.19
N GLU A 111 33.56 -6.95 -4.20
CA GLU A 111 33.61 -5.65 -4.88
C GLU A 111 33.53 -5.81 -6.40
N GLY A 112 32.47 -5.29 -7.01
CA GLY A 112 32.31 -5.28 -8.46
C GLY A 112 31.50 -6.44 -9.04
N ASP A 113 31.03 -7.40 -8.23
CA ASP A 113 30.11 -8.47 -8.62
C ASP A 113 28.93 -7.95 -9.48
N LEU A 114 28.41 -6.78 -9.11
CA LEU A 114 27.33 -6.08 -9.80
C LEU A 114 27.57 -5.92 -11.31
N LYS A 115 28.82 -5.83 -11.76
CA LYS A 115 29.18 -5.71 -13.19
C LYS A 115 28.86 -6.96 -14.00
N THR A 116 28.74 -8.11 -13.33
CA THR A 116 28.39 -9.41 -13.93
C THR A 116 26.90 -9.73 -13.84
N PHE A 117 26.10 -8.90 -13.16
CA PHE A 117 24.71 -9.23 -12.89
C PHE A 117 23.86 -9.30 -14.16
N VAL A 118 23.10 -10.40 -14.28
CA VAL A 118 22.09 -10.66 -15.29
C VAL A 118 20.76 -10.91 -14.60
N PHE A 119 19.68 -10.32 -15.11
CA PHE A 119 18.33 -10.55 -14.61
C PHE A 119 17.89 -12.00 -14.85
N ASP A 120 17.56 -12.71 -13.77
CA ASP A 120 17.27 -14.15 -13.79
C ASP A 120 15.76 -14.46 -13.79
N GLY A 121 14.97 -13.55 -13.22
CA GLY A 121 13.51 -13.62 -13.11
C GLY A 121 12.98 -12.74 -11.98
N ALA A 122 11.67 -12.77 -11.76
CA ALA A 122 11.04 -12.06 -10.64
C ALA A 122 9.97 -12.92 -9.97
N PHE A 123 9.57 -12.56 -8.76
CA PHE A 123 8.42 -13.14 -8.10
C PHE A 123 7.65 -12.11 -7.27
N TYR A 124 6.35 -12.35 -7.14
CA TYR A 124 5.43 -11.60 -6.32
C TYR A 124 4.95 -12.46 -5.15
N ARG A 125 4.79 -11.86 -3.97
CA ARG A 125 4.20 -12.47 -2.79
C ARG A 125 3.18 -11.51 -2.16
N THR A 126 1.99 -12.01 -1.85
CA THR A 126 1.02 -11.25 -1.04
C THR A 126 1.49 -11.00 0.39
N VAL A 127 2.33 -11.88 0.94
CA VAL A 127 3.00 -11.69 2.25
C VAL A 127 4.41 -12.28 2.16
N SER A 128 5.43 -11.50 2.55
CA SER A 128 6.83 -11.94 2.58
C SER A 128 7.19 -12.72 3.86
N SER A 129 8.41 -13.25 3.91
CA SER A 129 8.97 -13.92 5.10
C SER A 129 9.00 -13.00 6.33
N GLU A 130 9.15 -11.70 6.13
CA GLU A 130 9.22 -10.63 7.13
C GLU A 130 7.82 -10.13 7.55
N GLY A 131 6.76 -10.55 6.84
CA GLY A 131 5.39 -10.12 7.06
C GLY A 131 4.95 -8.89 6.26
N ASN A 132 5.80 -8.39 5.35
CA ASN A 132 5.44 -7.28 4.47
C ASN A 132 4.39 -7.72 3.44
N THR A 133 3.34 -6.92 3.25
CA THR A 133 2.29 -7.18 2.25
C THR A 133 2.66 -6.67 0.88
N ASP A 134 2.18 -7.35 -0.18
CA ASP A 134 2.33 -7.00 -1.59
C ASP A 134 3.80 -6.65 -1.95
N VAL A 135 4.62 -7.68 -2.12
CA VAL A 135 6.08 -7.57 -2.30
C VAL A 135 6.49 -8.19 -3.63
N VAL A 136 7.25 -7.44 -4.45
CA VAL A 136 7.93 -7.97 -5.64
C VAL A 136 9.41 -8.01 -5.39
N SER A 137 10.03 -9.15 -5.69
CA SER A 137 11.47 -9.35 -5.68
C SER A 137 11.94 -9.75 -7.08
N CYS A 138 13.10 -9.24 -7.48
CA CYS A 138 13.74 -9.43 -8.77
C CYS A 138 15.11 -10.05 -8.53
N ASP A 139 15.37 -11.21 -9.12
CA ASP A 139 16.59 -11.97 -8.92
C ASP A 139 17.62 -11.64 -10.00
N TYR A 140 18.86 -11.43 -9.57
CA TYR A 140 20.01 -11.18 -10.42
C TYR A 140 21.11 -12.17 -10.03
N VAL A 141 21.69 -12.81 -11.04
CA VAL A 141 22.82 -13.75 -10.90
C VAL A 141 24.06 -13.13 -11.52
N GLY A 142 25.22 -13.28 -10.87
CA GLY A 142 26.53 -12.94 -11.42
C GLY A 142 27.25 -14.18 -11.96
N ASP A 143 28.51 -14.00 -12.34
CA ASP A 143 29.34 -15.09 -12.89
C ASP A 143 29.81 -16.08 -11.81
N ASP A 144 30.01 -15.61 -10.57
CA ASP A 144 30.44 -16.42 -9.42
C ASP A 144 29.25 -16.97 -8.61
N LEU A 145 29.44 -18.12 -7.95
CA LEU A 145 28.38 -18.84 -7.20
C LEU A 145 27.68 -18.00 -6.11
N TYR A 146 28.39 -17.03 -5.55
CA TYR A 146 27.88 -16.11 -4.53
C TYR A 146 27.62 -14.70 -5.07
N ALA A 147 28.00 -14.40 -6.31
CA ALA A 147 27.69 -13.13 -6.96
C ALA A 147 26.22 -13.13 -7.39
N GLY A 148 25.45 -12.20 -6.84
CA GLY A 148 24.04 -12.05 -7.14
C GLY A 148 23.34 -11.16 -6.11
N ALA A 149 22.13 -10.74 -6.42
CA ALA A 149 21.29 -9.98 -5.49
C ALA A 149 19.81 -10.19 -5.77
N ARG A 150 19.00 -10.05 -4.72
CA ARG A 150 17.54 -10.02 -4.79
C ARG A 150 17.03 -8.61 -4.54
N MET A 151 16.79 -7.85 -5.60
CA MET A 151 16.26 -6.49 -5.50
C MET A 151 14.76 -6.55 -5.20
N THR A 152 14.34 -6.01 -4.06
CA THR A 152 12.96 -6.09 -3.59
C THR A 152 12.33 -4.71 -3.47
N LEU A 153 11.10 -4.58 -3.96
CA LEU A 153 10.25 -3.40 -3.78
C LEU A 153 9.18 -3.71 -2.74
N TYR A 154 9.05 -2.81 -1.77
CA TYR A 154 8.04 -2.85 -0.73
C TYR A 154 7.03 -1.70 -0.88
N SER A 155 5.94 -1.80 -0.12
CA SER A 155 5.06 -0.67 0.18
C SER A 155 4.37 -0.03 -1.02
N PHE A 156 3.90 -0.88 -1.91
CA PHE A 156 2.75 -0.65 -2.77
C PHE A 156 1.61 -1.60 -2.36
N ARG A 157 0.42 -1.43 -2.94
CA ARG A 157 -0.70 -2.39 -2.84
C ARG A 157 -1.52 -2.44 -4.12
N GLU A 158 -2.37 -3.46 -4.21
CA GLU A 158 -3.23 -3.76 -5.36
C GLU A 158 -2.38 -4.14 -6.58
N TRP A 159 -1.44 -5.05 -6.33
CA TRP A 159 -0.61 -5.65 -7.37
C TRP A 159 -1.45 -6.40 -8.41
N ALA A 160 -1.08 -6.27 -9.68
CA ALA A 160 -1.58 -7.11 -10.77
C ALA A 160 -0.51 -7.22 -11.88
N PRO A 161 -0.43 -8.32 -12.64
CA PRO A 161 0.47 -8.39 -13.78
C PRO A 161 0.06 -7.40 -14.87
N VAL A 162 1.01 -6.91 -15.66
CA VAL A 162 0.69 -6.17 -16.89
C VAL A 162 0.09 -7.15 -17.92
N LYS A 163 -0.83 -6.70 -18.77
CA LYS A 163 -1.41 -7.60 -19.78
C LYS A 163 -0.33 -8.02 -20.78
N GLY A 164 -0.05 -9.33 -20.84
CA GLY A 164 0.92 -9.93 -21.78
C GLY A 164 2.32 -10.18 -21.22
N THR A 165 2.56 -9.92 -19.93
CA THR A 165 3.77 -10.35 -19.22
C THR A 165 3.72 -11.82 -18.81
N LYS A 166 4.87 -12.40 -18.46
CA LYS A 166 5.05 -13.83 -18.14
C LYS A 166 4.87 -14.17 -16.65
N TRP A 167 3.96 -13.46 -15.98
CA TRP A 167 3.58 -13.74 -14.60
C TRP A 167 2.65 -14.95 -14.54
N GLU A 168 3.02 -15.96 -13.74
CA GLU A 168 2.31 -17.22 -13.59
C GLU A 168 2.04 -17.52 -12.11
N ALA A 169 0.77 -17.69 -11.75
CA ALA A 169 0.36 -18.02 -10.39
C ALA A 169 0.77 -19.44 -10.00
N GLN A 170 1.46 -19.56 -8.85
CA GLN A 170 1.96 -20.83 -8.35
C GLN A 170 0.91 -21.56 -7.51
N PRO A 171 0.81 -22.89 -7.60
CA PRO A 171 -0.12 -23.67 -6.79
C PRO A 171 0.28 -23.64 -5.31
N THR A 172 -0.72 -23.59 -4.42
CA THR A 172 -0.50 -23.46 -2.97
C THR A 172 0.40 -24.54 -2.36
N ALA A 173 0.49 -25.72 -2.97
CA ALA A 173 1.30 -26.84 -2.48
C ALA A 173 2.82 -26.66 -2.68
N GLU A 174 3.26 -25.78 -3.59
CA GLU A 174 4.68 -25.59 -3.94
C GLU A 174 5.39 -24.53 -3.06
N LYS A 175 4.65 -23.92 -2.13
CA LYS A 175 5.12 -22.85 -1.22
C LYS A 175 6.09 -23.37 -0.15
N THR A 176 7.33 -23.57 -0.55
CA THR A 176 8.45 -23.96 0.32
C THR A 176 9.42 -22.80 0.55
N GLY A 177 10.32 -22.94 1.52
CA GLY A 177 11.35 -21.93 1.81
C GLY A 177 10.77 -20.52 2.04
N THR A 178 11.24 -19.54 1.26
CA THR A 178 10.85 -18.12 1.37
C THR A 178 9.39 -17.80 0.96
N PHE A 179 8.63 -18.80 0.53
CA PHE A 179 7.22 -18.69 0.13
C PHE A 179 6.24 -19.22 1.18
N ASN A 180 6.72 -19.85 2.25
CA ASN A 180 5.89 -20.56 3.24
C ASN A 180 4.81 -19.72 3.95
N LYS A 181 5.01 -18.40 4.07
CA LYS A 181 4.04 -17.45 4.67
C LYS A 181 3.09 -16.81 3.66
N ALA A 182 3.31 -17.00 2.35
CA ALA A 182 2.58 -16.27 1.32
C ALA A 182 1.18 -16.87 1.05
N ASN A 183 0.14 -16.04 1.04
CA ASN A 183 -1.22 -16.48 0.68
C ASN A 183 -1.35 -16.81 -0.82
N SER A 184 -0.56 -16.14 -1.66
CA SER A 184 -0.36 -16.41 -3.08
C SER A 184 1.06 -16.02 -3.49
N VAL A 185 1.56 -16.68 -4.53
CA VAL A 185 2.86 -16.40 -5.16
C VAL A 185 2.63 -16.39 -6.66
N GLU A 186 3.22 -15.44 -7.36
CA GLU A 186 3.33 -15.48 -8.82
C GLU A 186 4.82 -15.39 -9.19
N LEU A 187 5.26 -16.19 -10.17
CA LEU A 187 6.64 -16.15 -10.69
C LEU A 187 6.62 -15.54 -12.09
N CYS A 188 7.68 -14.82 -12.43
CA CYS A 188 7.97 -14.40 -13.79
C CYS A 188 9.29 -15.02 -14.25
N ASN A 189 9.16 -16.13 -14.98
CA ASN A 189 10.29 -16.89 -15.51
C ASN A 189 10.76 -16.27 -16.85
N SER A 190 11.37 -15.08 -16.78
CA SER A 190 11.94 -14.40 -17.94
C SER A 190 13.32 -13.80 -17.65
N LYS A 191 14.16 -13.74 -18.68
CA LYS A 191 15.45 -13.03 -18.70
C LYS A 191 15.32 -11.57 -19.19
N LEU A 192 14.10 -11.03 -19.26
CA LEU A 192 13.81 -9.66 -19.70
C LEU A 192 12.87 -8.98 -18.70
N GLU A 193 13.35 -7.92 -18.04
CA GLU A 193 12.64 -7.20 -16.96
C GLU A 193 11.26 -6.69 -17.40
N LYS A 194 11.16 -6.25 -18.67
CA LYS A 194 9.92 -5.76 -19.29
C LYS A 194 8.83 -6.84 -19.37
N GLU A 195 9.21 -8.12 -19.45
CA GLU A 195 8.27 -9.25 -19.47
C GLU A 195 7.80 -9.62 -18.06
N CYS A 196 8.34 -8.97 -17.02
CA CYS A 196 7.93 -9.06 -15.62
C CYS A 196 7.34 -7.74 -15.10
N ALA A 197 6.91 -6.83 -15.98
CA ALA A 197 6.25 -5.60 -15.58
C ALA A 197 4.93 -5.89 -14.81
N PHE A 198 4.62 -5.07 -13.82
CA PHE A 198 3.43 -5.19 -12.99
C PHE A 198 2.79 -3.83 -12.72
N ASN A 199 1.51 -3.84 -12.40
CA ASN A 199 0.73 -2.68 -12.01
C ASN A 199 0.53 -2.67 -10.49
N TYR A 200 0.40 -1.47 -9.93
CA TYR A 200 -0.05 -1.23 -8.55
C TYR A 200 -0.89 0.05 -8.51
N ARG A 201 -1.74 0.23 -7.49
CA ARG A 201 -2.65 1.39 -7.41
C ARG A 201 -2.45 2.27 -6.19
N VAL A 202 -1.90 1.71 -5.12
CA VAL A 202 -1.76 2.40 -3.84
C VAL A 202 -0.30 2.34 -3.39
N LEU A 203 0.22 3.44 -2.86
CA LEU A 203 1.49 3.44 -2.10
C LEU A 203 1.17 3.28 -0.62
N ALA A 204 1.78 2.31 0.04
CA ALA A 204 1.76 2.16 1.50
C ALA A 204 2.97 2.88 2.12
N MET A 205 3.01 3.01 3.45
CA MET A 205 4.23 3.47 4.13
C MET A 205 5.34 2.40 4.02
N PRO A 206 6.61 2.78 3.83
CA PRO A 206 7.75 1.87 3.94
C PRO A 206 7.72 1.08 5.26
N PRO A 207 8.24 -0.17 5.31
CA PRO A 207 8.49 -0.84 6.57
C PRO A 207 9.54 -0.06 7.37
N ALA A 208 9.44 -0.04 8.69
CA ALA A 208 10.46 0.61 9.52
C ALA A 208 11.73 -0.27 9.56
N GLY A 209 12.84 0.22 9.00
CA GLY A 209 14.13 -0.50 9.00
C GLY A 209 14.69 -0.90 7.63
N HIS A 210 14.19 -0.31 6.54
CA HIS A 210 14.78 -0.34 5.19
C HIS A 210 14.92 1.10 4.67
#